data_AF-A0A820IKA7-F1
#
_entry.id   AF-A0A820IKA7-F1
#
_cell.length_a   1.000
_cell.length_b   1.000
_cell.length_c   1.000
_cell.angle_alpha   90.00
_cell.angle_beta   90.00
_cell.angle_gamma   90.00
#
_symmetry.space_group_name_H-M   'P 1'
#
loop_
_entity.id
_entity.type
_entity.pdbx_description
1 polymer ?
#
loop_
_entity_poly.entity_id
_entity_poly.type
_entity_poly.pdbx_seq_one_letter_code
_entity_poly.pdbx_strand_id
1 'polypeptide(L)'
;ESNTIRSDDTYAKDRIRSARLKLNEINPAIITSCDLKLNNFLRPSSLKEALRHMEKVVGGDQATNKRAQIMMQYGSNRFHKLTVDEQVDCVIDQATDVDILGRSWAGLETFM
;
A
#
# COMPACT_ATOMS: atom_id res chain seq x y z
N GLU A 1 -21.61 -10.41 12.53
CA GLU A 1 -21.04 -10.75 11.20
C GLU A 1 -20.00 -11.83 11.41
N SER A 2 -20.16 -12.98 10.76
CA SER A 2 -19.28 -14.14 10.90
C SER A 2 -17.86 -13.77 10.50
N ASN A 3 -16.94 -13.82 11.46
CA ASN A 3 -15.52 -13.54 11.24
C ASN A 3 -14.89 -14.75 10.55
N THR A 4 -15.20 -14.95 9.26
CA THR A 4 -14.67 -16.07 8.47
C THR A 4 -13.19 -15.83 8.22
N ILE A 5 -12.36 -16.51 9.01
CA ILE A 5 -10.92 -16.58 8.83
C ILE A 5 -10.66 -17.11 7.41
N ARG A 6 -9.85 -16.39 6.63
CA ARG A 6 -9.47 -16.84 5.29
C ARG A 6 -8.74 -18.18 5.39
N SER A 7 -9.02 -19.09 4.45
CA SER A 7 -8.22 -20.31 4.33
C SER A 7 -6.79 -20.01 3.91
N ASP A 8 -5.86 -20.86 4.34
CA ASP A 8 -4.43 -20.74 4.03
C ASP A 8 -4.17 -20.70 2.50
N ASP A 9 -4.90 -21.51 1.74
CA ASP A 9 -4.84 -21.51 0.26
C ASP A 9 -5.21 -20.14 -0.34
N THR A 10 -6.22 -19.48 0.22
CA THR A 10 -6.65 -18.15 -0.23
C THR A 10 -5.60 -17.09 0.10
N TYR A 11 -4.96 -17.20 1.27
CA TYR A 11 -3.88 -16.30 1.66
C TYR A 11 -2.65 -16.46 0.75
N ALA A 12 -2.25 -17.69 0.46
CA ALA A 12 -1.12 -17.99 -0.43
C ALA A 12 -1.33 -17.41 -1.84
N LYS A 13 -2.53 -17.59 -2.42
CA LYS A 13 -2.89 -17.02 -3.73
C LYS A 13 -2.76 -15.50 -3.76
N ASP A 14 -3.13 -14.83 -2.68
CA ASP A 14 -3.00 -13.39 -2.56
C ASP A 14 -1.56 -12.90 -2.44
N ARG A 15 -0.72 -13.63 -1.70
CA ARG A 15 0.72 -13.32 -1.62
C ARG A 15 1.39 -13.47 -2.98
N ILE A 16 1.05 -14.52 -3.74
CA ILE A 16 1.52 -14.71 -5.12
C ILE A 16 1.04 -13.57 -6.02
N ARG A 17 -0.24 -13.17 -5.91
CA ARG A 17 -0.78 -12.03 -6.67
C ARG A 17 -0.03 -10.74 -6.35
N SER A 18 0.21 -10.44 -5.07
CA SER A 18 0.99 -9.28 -4.64
C SER A 18 2.41 -9.32 -5.24
N ALA A 19 3.10 -10.47 -5.19
CA ALA A 19 4.42 -10.62 -5.81
C ALA A 19 4.40 -10.38 -7.33
N ARG A 20 3.38 -10.88 -8.05
CA ARG A 20 3.21 -10.61 -9.48
C ARG A 20 3.01 -9.12 -9.79
N LEU A 21 2.25 -8.39 -8.97
CA LEU A 21 2.08 -6.95 -9.14
C LEU A 21 3.41 -6.21 -8.95
N LYS A 22 4.23 -6.62 -7.99
CA LYS A 22 5.57 -6.04 -7.77
C LYS A 22 6.47 -6.24 -8.99
N LEU A 23 6.44 -7.44 -9.58
CA LEU A 23 7.21 -7.79 -10.78
C LEU A 23 6.68 -7.13 -12.06
N ASN A 24 5.40 -6.79 -12.11
CA ASN A 24 4.78 -6.05 -13.21
C ASN A 24 4.87 -4.52 -13.02
N GLU A 25 5.87 -4.07 -12.27
CA GLU A 25 6.26 -2.67 -12.12
C GLU A 25 5.08 -1.76 -11.72
N ILE A 26 4.15 -2.30 -10.93
CA ILE A 26 3.01 -1.54 -10.42
C ILE A 26 3.48 -0.64 -9.29
N ASN A 27 2.88 0.56 -9.20
CA ASN A 27 3.15 1.52 -8.14
C ASN A 27 3.04 0.87 -6.74
N PRO A 28 4.09 0.93 -5.92
CA PRO A 28 4.14 0.34 -4.57
C PRO A 28 2.96 0.71 -3.67
N ALA A 29 2.47 1.95 -3.71
CA ALA A 29 1.37 2.42 -2.87
C ALA A 29 0.07 1.64 -3.13
N ILE A 30 -0.15 1.22 -4.38
CA ILE A 30 -1.32 0.46 -4.81
C ILE A 30 -1.25 -0.97 -4.27
N ILE A 31 -0.06 -1.56 -4.29
CA ILE A 31 0.20 -2.90 -3.77
C ILE A 31 -0.03 -2.91 -2.26
N THR A 32 0.55 -1.95 -1.53
CA THR A 32 0.34 -1.80 -0.09
C THR A 32 -1.14 -1.56 0.25
N SER A 33 -1.85 -0.72 -0.51
CA SER A 33 -3.29 -0.48 -0.31
C SER A 33 -4.14 -1.73 -0.56
N CYS A 34 -3.77 -2.55 -1.55
CA CYS A 34 -4.39 -3.86 -1.76
C CYS A 34 -4.15 -4.76 -0.53
N ASP A 35 -2.91 -4.82 -0.04
CA ASP A 35 -2.55 -5.64 1.12
C ASP A 35 -3.27 -5.21 2.41
N LEU A 36 -3.47 -3.91 2.62
CA LEU A 36 -4.26 -3.37 3.74
C LEU A 36 -5.70 -3.88 3.73
N LYS A 37 -6.36 -3.86 2.56
CA LYS A 37 -7.74 -4.35 2.40
C LYS A 37 -7.90 -5.83 2.65
N LEU A 38 -6.84 -6.59 2.43
CA LEU A 38 -6.83 -8.03 2.62
C LEU A 38 -6.62 -8.44 4.08
N ASN A 39 -6.21 -7.50 4.94
CA ASN A 39 -5.96 -7.72 6.35
C ASN A 39 -7.26 -7.99 7.12
N ASN A 40 -7.39 -9.19 7.71
CA ASN A 40 -8.57 -9.59 8.46
C ASN A 40 -8.80 -8.73 9.71
N PHE A 41 -7.74 -8.18 10.32
CA PHE A 41 -7.85 -7.31 11.49
C PHE A 41 -8.46 -5.95 11.16
N LEU A 42 -8.39 -5.50 9.90
CA LEU A 42 -8.94 -4.21 9.45
C LEU A 42 -10.33 -4.33 8.81
N ARG A 43 -10.88 -5.55 8.71
CA ARG A 43 -12.21 -5.80 8.13
C ARG A 43 -13.40 -5.36 8.98
N PRO A 44 -13.38 -5.44 10.33
CA PRO A 44 -14.53 -5.04 11.13
C PRO A 44 -15.02 -3.65 10.75
N SER A 45 -16.34 -3.47 10.66
CA SER A 45 -16.95 -2.20 10.26
C SER A 45 -16.55 -1.03 11.17
N SER A 46 -16.24 -1.32 12.44
CA SER A 46 -15.69 -0.35 13.40
C SER A 46 -14.32 0.23 13.01
N LEU A 47 -13.56 -0.45 12.15
CA LEU A 47 -12.22 -0.02 11.70
C LEU A 47 -12.20 0.51 10.26
N LYS A 48 -13.36 0.61 9.60
CA LYS A 48 -13.47 1.09 8.21
C LYS A 48 -12.87 2.48 8.02
N GLU A 49 -13.11 3.37 8.98
CA GLU A 49 -12.56 4.73 8.94
C GLU A 49 -11.03 4.72 9.07
N ALA A 50 -10.49 3.91 10.00
CA ALA A 50 -9.05 3.73 10.15
C ALA A 50 -8.42 3.16 8.88
N LEU A 51 -9.05 2.16 8.24
CA LEU A 51 -8.60 1.63 6.96
C LEU A 51 -8.56 2.71 5.87
N ARG A 52 -9.61 3.54 5.76
CA ARG A 52 -9.62 4.66 4.80
C ARG A 52 -8.48 5.65 5.06
N HIS A 53 -8.21 5.95 6.33
CA HIS A 53 -7.09 6.81 6.70
C HIS A 53 -5.74 6.18 6.34
N MET A 54 -5.55 4.88 6.61
CA MET A 54 -4.33 4.16 6.22
C MET A 54 -4.13 4.15 4.70
N GLU A 55 -5.18 3.90 3.92
CA GLU A 55 -5.12 3.99 2.46
C GLU A 55 -4.72 5.39 1.97
N LYS A 56 -5.23 6.44 2.62
CA LYS A 56 -4.87 7.83 2.28
C LYS A 56 -3.38 8.09 2.55
N VAL A 57 -2.87 7.69 3.71
CA VAL A 57 -1.45 7.85 4.08
C VAL A 57 -0.55 7.09 3.09
N VAL A 58 -0.89 5.82 2.81
CA VAL A 58 -0.15 5.00 1.84
C VAL A 58 -0.17 5.62 0.44
N GLY A 59 -1.31 6.17 0.02
CA GLY A 59 -1.46 6.83 -1.28
C GLY A 59 -0.55 8.05 -1.46
N GLY A 60 -0.22 8.75 -0.37
CA GLY A 60 0.60 9.96 -0.38
C GLY A 60 -0.15 11.20 -0.86
N ASP A 61 0.52 12.34 -0.73
CA ASP A 61 0.05 13.65 -1.18
C ASP A 61 0.66 13.99 -2.54
N GLN A 62 -0.16 14.47 -3.48
CA GLN A 62 0.27 14.82 -4.84
C GLN A 62 1.24 16.00 -4.89
N ALA A 63 1.24 16.87 -3.88
CA ALA A 63 2.15 18.01 -3.81
C ALA A 63 3.57 17.59 -3.41
N THR A 64 3.72 16.55 -2.59
CA THR A 64 5.00 16.23 -1.94
C THR A 64 5.53 14.84 -2.25
N ASN A 65 4.66 13.85 -2.47
CA ASN A 65 5.08 12.46 -2.61
C ASN A 65 5.18 12.04 -4.07
N LYS A 66 6.35 11.50 -4.43
CA LYS A 66 6.64 11.03 -5.78
C LYS A 66 5.67 9.93 -6.22
N ARG A 67 5.31 9.02 -5.33
CA ARG A 67 4.36 7.93 -5.61
C ARG A 67 2.96 8.42 -5.99
N ALA A 68 2.52 9.55 -5.43
CA ALA A 68 1.23 10.16 -5.72
C ALA A 68 1.27 10.98 -7.03
N GLN A 69 2.37 11.69 -7.28
CA GLN A 69 2.61 12.44 -8.52
C GLN A 69 2.64 11.55 -9.76
N ILE A 70 3.39 10.45 -9.68
CA ILE A 70 3.46 9.44 -10.76
C ILE A 70 2.08 8.85 -11.03
N MET A 71 1.31 8.55 -9.99
CA MET A 71 -0.08 8.11 -10.14
C MET A 71 -0.94 9.13 -10.92
N MET A 72 -0.79 10.42 -10.62
CA MET A 72 -1.53 11.48 -11.32
C MET A 72 -1.14 11.58 -12.81
N GLN A 73 0.15 11.42 -13.12
CA GLN A 73 0.68 11.49 -14.50
C GLN A 73 0.04 10.46 -15.44
N TYR A 74 -0.23 9.24 -14.94
CA TYR A 74 -0.83 8.15 -15.73
C TYR A 74 -2.37 8.10 -15.66
N GLY A 75 -3.00 9.07 -15.00
CA GLY A 75 -4.46 9.21 -14.93
C GLY A 75 -5.16 8.03 -14.24
N SER A 76 -6.36 7.69 -14.70
CA SER A 76 -7.23 6.68 -14.07
C SER A 76 -6.70 5.24 -14.11
N ASN A 77 -5.62 4.96 -14.87
CA ASN A 77 -5.05 3.62 -14.95
C ASN A 77 -4.13 3.32 -13.76
N ARG A 78 -4.74 2.90 -12.65
CA ARG A 78 -4.06 2.46 -11.43
C ARG A 78 -3.18 1.22 -11.60
N PHE A 79 -3.23 0.52 -12.73
CA PHE A 79 -2.34 -0.62 -12.99
C PHE A 79 -1.43 -0.34 -14.20
N HIS A 80 -1.11 0.92 -14.44
CA HIS A 80 -0.06 1.29 -15.37
C HIS A 80 1.28 0.68 -14.91
N LYS A 81 2.01 0.11 -15.88
CA LYS A 81 3.35 -0.44 -15.67
C LYS A 81 4.35 0.72 -15.65
N LEU A 82 4.97 0.95 -14.51
CA LEU A 82 6.00 1.99 -14.37
C LEU A 82 7.30 1.56 -15.05
N THR A 83 8.17 2.53 -15.30
CA THR A 83 9.59 2.24 -15.51
C THR A 83 10.22 1.75 -14.20
N VAL A 84 11.37 1.06 -14.31
CA VAL A 84 12.11 0.58 -13.13
C VAL A 84 12.51 1.75 -12.23
N ASP A 85 13.00 2.84 -12.82
CA ASP A 85 13.44 4.02 -12.07
C ASP A 85 12.27 4.68 -11.33
N GLU A 86 11.10 4.84 -11.97
CA GLU A 86 9.89 5.35 -11.32
C GLU A 86 9.40 4.44 -10.19
N GLN A 87 9.51 3.12 -10.36
CA GLN A 87 9.15 2.18 -9.31
C GLN A 87 10.08 2.33 -8.10
N VAL A 88 11.40 2.44 -8.34
CA VAL A 88 12.40 2.63 -7.28
C VAL A 88 12.20 3.96 -6.56
N ASP A 89 11.97 5.04 -7.30
CA ASP A 89 11.61 6.35 -6.77
C ASP A 89 10.39 6.28 -5.83
N CYS A 90 9.33 5.56 -6.25
CA CYS A 90 8.15 5.36 -5.42
C CYS A 90 8.45 4.53 -4.16
N VAL A 91 9.32 3.51 -4.26
CA VAL A 91 9.71 2.69 -3.11
C VAL A 91 10.46 3.53 -2.08
N ILE A 92 11.42 4.34 -2.52
CA ILE A 92 12.21 5.22 -1.64
C ILE A 92 11.31 6.27 -1.00
N ASP A 93 10.47 6.94 -1.79
CA ASP A 93 9.49 7.93 -1.30
C ASP A 93 8.56 7.32 -0.24
N GLN A 94 8.00 6.13 -0.48
CA GLN A 94 7.11 5.48 0.47
C GLN A 94 7.84 5.01 1.73
N ALA A 95 9.08 4.52 1.62
CA ALA A 95 9.86 4.03 2.75
C ALA A 95 10.38 5.16 3.66
N THR A 96 10.52 6.37 3.12
CA THR A 96 11.07 7.54 3.82
C THR A 96 10.02 8.59 4.18
N ASP A 97 8.75 8.31 3.91
CA ASP A 97 7.65 9.24 4.20
C ASP A 97 7.43 9.39 5.71
N VAL A 98 7.57 10.63 6.20
CA VAL A 98 7.35 10.99 7.61
C VAL A 98 5.93 10.66 8.11
N ASP A 99 4.91 10.72 7.24
CA ASP A 99 3.52 10.39 7.61
C ASP A 99 3.33 8.88 7.79
N ILE A 100 4.18 8.05 7.15
CA ILE A 100 4.23 6.60 7.36
C ILE A 100 5.10 6.28 8.59
N LEU A 101 6.30 6.84 8.67
CA LEU A 101 7.26 6.57 9.74
C LEU A 101 6.72 7.00 11.12
N GLY A 102 6.05 8.15 11.20
CA GLY A 102 5.45 8.66 12.44
C GLY A 102 4.22 7.88 12.93
N ARG A 103 3.65 6.99 12.10
CA ARG A 103 2.48 6.15 12.42
C ARG A 103 2.82 4.67 12.50
N SER A 104 4.10 4.32 12.39
CA SER A 104 4.57 2.96 12.45
C SER A 104 4.50 2.42 13.88
N TRP A 105 4.55 1.09 14.02
CA TRP A 105 4.55 0.45 15.34
C TRP A 105 5.77 0.90 16.16
N ALA A 106 5.56 1.23 17.44
CA ALA A 106 6.58 1.86 18.27
C ALA A 106 7.89 1.06 18.40
N GLY A 107 7.81 -0.27 18.39
CA GLY A 107 9.00 -1.14 18.45
C GLY A 107 9.78 -1.26 17.14
N LEU A 108 9.38 -0.56 16.08
CA LEU A 108 10.13 -0.48 14.82
C LEU A 108 11.25 0.57 14.84
N GLU A 109 11.23 1.51 15.80
CA GLU A 109 12.27 2.54 15.99
C GLU A 109 12.57 3.37 14.73
N THR A 110 11.55 3.91 14.08
CA THR A 110 11.64 4.67 12.81
C THR A 110 12.37 6.03 12.88
N PHE A 111 12.90 6.39 14.06
CA PHE A 111 13.48 7.69 14.38
C PHE A 111 15.00 7.66 14.63
N MET A 112 15.63 6.48 14.52
CA MET A 112 17.07 6.29 14.78
C MET A 112 17.94 6.62 13.56
#